data_AF-R7J0J0-F1
#
_entry.id   AF-R7J0J0-F1
#
_cell.length_a   1.000
_cell.length_b   1.000
_cell.length_c   1.000
_cell.angle_alpha   90.00
_cell.angle_beta   90.00
_cell.angle_gamma   90.00
#
_symmetry.space_group_name_H-M   'P 1'
#
loop_
_entity.id
_entity.type
_entity.pdbx_description
1 polymer ?
#
loop_
_entity_poly.entity_id
_entity_poly.type
_entity_poly.pdbx_seq_one_letter_code
_entity_poly.pdbx_strand_id
1 'polypeptide(L)'
;MAKLQLYITRSMGTFNSQLNLNPNEDVRSYVNDVRSVLSTVDYDANEKNIFYLLTSVSTGVFVTILRTIPKNAGDHLAAWIFVPSDIDIAKDDLVSVVKQTTRTISSVKVSGEDVVALRATFARDYAVRRDAPRCVAMNSSGQWAWRLYGGDNAPALETFLGDGLWQQCYLPYRGILLVDADLQLTPVIADLTDEPIGGTAAILPPEKSDDGFDPWVFGIRLDAPVRATIGDTVTVTWRRQGFDDVSETIAVDAAEVTPRQISTDDSRKVITPSSFKVTSLTTHARILDCEILVNGRSITAEGEAFTRCELSQASVSVNAEGYFPYSGRMDLATLTQALIQLAERRKVYRFEVPVKSSDLGAPIKFDILSQKALNDSPLEGYELTADIQEGQSRTNHLRYTGAGVWQHRHAISFGVGLLIGIVLMLLLGTCSGSKDKEALAPAANPDDTATVVSVQAPTPAAPTVITEDNTQEQALQQPAAEQAPKPQNVSTDKPATKEQISAACKYLDDNKVWTRADMEKQPALRGLYEDMNNLRYERLIEVWGPKLAESKMFADVAKHAALGKHKKERVLKAGNTYNKPGDESISRQGYLNRIDP
;
A
#
# COMPACT_ATOMS: atom_id res chain seq x y z
N MET A 1 8.77 31.12 -13.12
CA MET A 1 8.28 32.17 -12.21
C MET A 1 7.11 31.60 -11.44
N ALA A 2 7.03 31.86 -10.14
CA ALA A 2 5.92 31.46 -9.29
C ALA A 2 5.56 32.62 -8.36
N LYS A 3 4.35 32.58 -7.79
CA LYS A 3 3.81 33.64 -6.92
C LYS A 3 3.53 33.10 -5.54
N LEU A 4 3.59 33.98 -4.55
CA LEU A 4 3.01 33.70 -3.23
C LEU A 4 1.50 33.52 -3.36
N GLN A 5 0.92 32.75 -2.47
CA GLN A 5 -0.53 32.55 -2.41
C GLN A 5 -1.06 33.11 -1.10
N LEU A 6 -2.27 33.66 -1.12
CA LEU A 6 -2.94 34.19 0.06
C LEU A 6 -4.31 33.56 0.20
N TYR A 7 -4.64 33.09 1.39
CA TYR A 7 -5.99 32.66 1.75
C TYR A 7 -6.40 33.37 3.03
N ILE A 8 -7.45 34.17 2.97
CA ILE A 8 -8.04 34.82 4.15
C ILE A 8 -9.29 34.06 4.53
N THR A 9 -9.35 33.58 5.76
CA THR A 9 -10.49 32.85 6.31
C THR A 9 -10.99 33.51 7.59
N ARG A 10 -12.28 33.34 7.87
CA ARG A 10 -12.94 33.84 9.08
C ARG A 10 -13.64 32.68 9.78
N SER A 11 -13.44 32.61 11.09
CA SER A 11 -14.05 31.63 12.00
C SER A 11 -14.83 32.37 13.08
N MET A 12 -16.17 32.29 13.04
CA MET A 12 -17.10 32.87 14.04
C MET A 12 -18.29 31.91 14.23
N GLY A 13 -18.01 30.65 14.57
CA GLY A 13 -18.97 29.54 14.51
C GLY A 13 -18.78 28.68 13.27
N THR A 14 -18.93 29.24 12.07
CA THR A 14 -18.60 28.58 10.78
C THR A 14 -17.26 29.04 10.23
N PHE A 15 -16.59 28.15 9.49
CA PHE A 15 -15.33 28.42 8.81
C PHE A 15 -15.60 28.88 7.38
N ASN A 16 -15.24 30.11 7.03
CA ASN A 16 -15.56 30.69 5.73
C ASN A 16 -14.34 31.35 5.06
N SER A 17 -14.12 31.06 3.78
CA SER A 17 -13.16 31.78 2.94
C SER A 17 -13.67 33.19 2.63
N GLN A 18 -12.81 34.20 2.77
CA GLN A 18 -13.11 35.62 2.53
C GLN A 18 -12.46 36.13 1.25
N LEU A 19 -11.18 35.81 1.04
CA LEU A 19 -10.39 36.26 -0.11
C LEU A 19 -9.29 35.24 -0.38
N ASN A 20 -9.15 34.81 -1.63
CA ASN A 20 -8.03 33.99 -2.06
C ASN A 20 -7.31 34.67 -3.23
N LEU A 21 -5.98 34.73 -3.19
CA LEU A 21 -5.12 35.25 -4.26
C LEU A 21 -4.16 34.15 -4.71
N ASN A 22 -4.04 33.98 -6.03
CA ASN A 22 -3.27 32.90 -6.67
C ASN A 22 -3.59 31.50 -6.08
N PRO A 23 -4.87 31.11 -5.93
CA PRO A 23 -5.21 29.86 -5.26
C PRO A 23 -4.74 28.64 -6.07
N ASN A 24 -4.32 27.61 -5.34
CA ASN A 24 -4.04 26.28 -5.84
C ASN A 24 -4.80 25.29 -4.94
N GLU A 25 -5.56 24.37 -5.53
CA GLU A 25 -6.41 23.44 -4.77
C GLU A 25 -5.61 22.49 -3.87
N ASP A 26 -4.41 22.07 -4.28
CA ASP A 26 -3.55 21.21 -3.45
C ASP A 26 -3.09 21.96 -2.20
N VAL A 27 -2.74 23.24 -2.33
CA VAL A 27 -2.34 24.11 -1.22
C VAL A 27 -3.54 24.46 -0.34
N ARG A 28 -4.69 24.74 -0.96
CA ARG A 28 -5.94 25.08 -0.28
C ARG A 28 -6.42 23.98 0.66
N SER A 29 -6.15 22.70 0.34
CA SER A 29 -6.51 21.56 1.20
C SER A 29 -5.90 21.62 2.60
N TYR A 30 -4.79 22.36 2.78
CA TYR A 30 -4.14 22.56 4.07
C TYR A 30 -4.71 23.77 4.86
N VAL A 31 -5.52 24.62 4.23
CA VAL A 31 -6.12 25.80 4.88
C VAL A 31 -7.33 25.35 5.69
N ASN A 32 -7.21 25.40 7.02
CA ASN A 32 -8.20 24.86 7.94
C ASN A 32 -8.50 25.82 9.10
N ASP A 33 -9.45 25.44 9.96
CA ASP A 33 -9.79 26.20 11.14
C ASP A 33 -8.77 25.98 12.26
N VAL A 34 -8.11 27.05 12.69
CA VAL A 34 -7.05 27.01 13.70
C VAL A 34 -7.54 27.40 15.09
N ARG A 35 -8.85 27.34 15.35
CA ARG A 35 -9.40 27.47 16.72
C ARG A 35 -8.67 26.59 17.74
N SER A 36 -8.21 25.41 17.32
CA SER A 36 -7.48 24.47 18.17
C SER A 36 -6.09 24.94 18.64
N VAL A 37 -5.43 25.87 17.92
CA VAL A 37 -4.17 26.48 18.42
C VAL A 37 -4.48 27.63 19.35
N LEU A 38 -5.49 28.45 19.04
CA LEU A 38 -5.88 29.56 19.90
C LEU A 38 -6.38 29.09 21.28
N SER A 39 -7.02 27.92 21.36
CA SER A 39 -7.42 27.32 22.65
C SER A 39 -6.25 26.91 23.55
N THR A 40 -5.00 26.97 23.05
CA THR A 40 -3.79 26.68 23.84
C THR A 40 -3.23 27.91 24.56
N VAL A 41 -3.75 29.10 24.24
CA VAL A 41 -3.29 30.38 24.78
C VAL A 41 -4.41 31.03 25.58
N ASP A 42 -4.10 31.48 26.79
CA ASP A 42 -5.03 32.23 27.64
C ASP A 42 -4.91 33.74 27.38
N TYR A 43 -5.59 34.23 26.34
CA TYR A 43 -5.58 35.65 25.95
C TYR A 43 -6.91 36.34 26.30
N ASP A 44 -6.91 37.66 26.48
CA ASP A 44 -8.15 38.40 26.70
C ASP A 44 -9.02 38.40 25.42
N ALA A 45 -10.12 37.66 25.46
CA ALA A 45 -11.07 37.56 24.36
C ALA A 45 -11.80 38.89 24.05
N ASN A 46 -11.77 39.86 24.96
CA ASN A 46 -12.31 41.20 24.72
C ASN A 46 -11.35 42.08 23.91
N GLU A 47 -10.08 41.69 23.84
CA GLU A 47 -9.05 42.43 23.13
C GLU A 47 -8.70 41.79 21.78
N LYS A 48 -8.24 42.65 20.86
CA LYS A 48 -7.76 42.22 19.56
C LYS A 48 -6.30 41.81 19.69
N ASN A 49 -6.06 40.50 19.66
CA ASN A 49 -4.74 39.89 19.73
C ASN A 49 -4.29 39.44 18.34
N ILE A 50 -2.98 39.50 18.10
CA ILE A 50 -2.36 39.03 16.86
C ILE A 50 -1.30 37.99 17.22
N PHE A 51 -1.38 36.85 16.56
CA PHE A 51 -0.39 35.79 16.64
C PHE A 51 0.10 35.43 15.23
N TYR A 52 1.27 34.82 15.13
CA TYR A 52 1.73 34.22 13.90
C TYR A 52 1.84 32.71 14.07
N LEU A 53 1.56 31.95 13.04
CA LEU A 53 1.63 30.49 13.06
C LEU A 53 2.45 30.04 11.85
N LEU A 54 3.48 29.24 12.11
CA LEU A 54 4.29 28.59 11.09
C LEU A 54 3.84 27.13 10.94
N THR A 55 3.54 26.71 9.72
CA THR A 55 3.33 25.30 9.37
C THR A 55 4.05 24.98 8.07
N SER A 56 4.51 23.75 7.91
CA SER A 56 5.16 23.33 6.66
C SER A 56 4.51 22.08 6.07
N VAL A 57 4.47 22.06 4.74
CA VAL A 57 4.03 20.94 3.91
C VAL A 57 5.17 20.58 2.96
N SER A 58 5.04 19.46 2.23
CA SER A 58 6.10 19.00 1.33
C SER A 58 6.42 19.99 0.20
N THR A 59 5.48 20.86 -0.15
CA THR A 59 5.62 21.83 -1.24
C THR A 59 6.07 23.22 -0.77
N GLY A 60 6.03 23.54 0.53
CA GLY A 60 6.35 24.88 1.03
C GLY A 60 5.95 25.12 2.48
N VAL A 61 5.99 26.39 2.89
CA VAL A 61 5.71 26.83 4.27
C VAL A 61 4.56 27.83 4.26
N PHE A 62 3.68 27.75 5.26
CA PHE A 62 2.71 28.79 5.56
C PHE A 62 3.21 29.69 6.69
N VAL A 63 3.09 30.99 6.45
CA VAL A 63 3.09 32.01 7.50
C VAL A 63 1.66 32.48 7.66
N THR A 64 1.02 32.09 8.75
CA THR A 64 -0.38 32.40 9.02
C THR A 64 -0.48 33.49 10.07
N ILE A 65 -1.11 34.61 9.71
CA ILE A 65 -1.35 35.72 10.63
C ILE A 65 -2.75 35.52 11.22
N LEU A 66 -2.81 35.34 12.53
CA LEU A 66 -4.03 35.09 13.29
C LEU A 66 -4.42 36.35 14.05
N ARG A 67 -5.60 36.88 13.74
CA ARG A 67 -6.15 38.03 14.45
C ARG A 67 -7.45 37.65 15.12
N THR A 68 -7.52 37.71 16.44
CA THR A 68 -8.73 37.38 17.20
C THR A 68 -9.85 38.38 16.90
N ILE A 69 -11.09 37.93 17.05
CA ILE A 69 -12.31 38.74 16.88
C ILE A 69 -13.02 38.78 18.23
N PRO A 70 -12.98 39.92 18.94
CA PRO A 70 -13.76 40.09 20.15
C PRO A 70 -15.27 39.91 19.91
N LYS A 71 -16.04 39.42 20.90
CA LYS A 71 -15.64 39.11 22.28
C LYS A 71 -15.50 37.61 22.60
N ASN A 72 -15.62 36.75 21.60
CA ASN A 72 -15.66 35.30 21.81
C ASN A 72 -14.26 34.69 21.69
N ALA A 73 -13.87 33.87 22.66
CA ALA A 73 -12.64 33.09 22.57
C ALA A 73 -12.70 32.13 21.35
N GLY A 74 -11.57 32.02 20.65
CA GLY A 74 -11.44 31.23 19.43
C GLY A 74 -11.96 31.89 18.15
N ASP A 75 -12.81 32.93 18.21
CA ASP A 75 -13.23 33.64 17.00
C ASP A 75 -12.04 34.41 16.41
N HIS A 76 -11.78 34.22 15.11
CA HIS A 76 -10.58 34.79 14.48
C HIS A 76 -10.72 35.00 12.97
N LEU A 77 -9.84 35.86 12.46
CA LEU A 77 -9.52 36.01 11.06
C LEU A 77 -8.09 35.47 10.86
N ALA A 78 -7.90 34.56 9.90
CA ALA A 78 -6.58 34.00 9.58
C ALA A 78 -6.20 34.37 8.14
N ALA A 79 -5.01 34.94 7.95
CA ALA A 79 -4.41 35.17 6.65
C ALA A 79 -3.24 34.22 6.44
N TRP A 80 -3.44 33.23 5.58
CA TRP A 80 -2.49 32.18 5.26
C TRP A 80 -1.65 32.60 4.06
N ILE A 81 -0.38 32.90 4.28
CA ILE A 81 0.58 33.24 3.23
C ILE A 81 1.37 31.98 2.92
N PHE A 82 1.19 31.41 1.74
CA PHE A 82 1.95 30.24 1.30
C PHE A 82 3.20 30.68 0.54
N VAL A 83 4.36 30.20 1.00
CA VAL A 83 5.67 30.38 0.40
C VAL A 83 6.10 29.04 -0.20
N PRO A 84 6.06 28.86 -1.53
CA PRO A 84 6.56 27.65 -2.17
C PRO A 84 8.03 27.41 -1.83
N SER A 85 8.42 26.15 -1.68
CA SER A 85 9.80 25.78 -1.31
C SER A 85 10.82 26.04 -2.42
N ASP A 86 10.36 26.12 -3.66
CA ASP A 86 11.16 26.27 -4.87
C ASP A 86 11.33 27.72 -5.33
N ILE A 87 10.74 28.71 -4.66
CA ILE A 87 10.98 30.11 -5.02
C ILE A 87 12.23 30.67 -4.36
N ASP A 88 12.81 31.66 -5.03
CA ASP A 88 13.83 32.54 -4.48
C ASP A 88 13.16 33.85 -4.03
N ILE A 89 12.96 33.99 -2.72
CA ILE A 89 12.39 35.17 -2.08
C ILE A 89 13.36 35.68 -1.02
N ALA A 90 13.73 36.95 -1.13
CA ALA A 90 14.56 37.59 -0.12
C ALA A 90 13.78 37.74 1.20
N LYS A 91 14.49 37.64 2.32
CA LYS A 91 13.94 37.85 3.66
C LYS A 91 13.14 39.16 3.75
N ASP A 92 13.71 40.26 3.29
CA ASP A 92 13.08 41.59 3.37
C ASP A 92 11.80 41.69 2.53
N ASP A 93 11.72 40.95 1.42
CA ASP A 93 10.51 40.87 0.60
C ASP A 93 9.41 40.12 1.36
N LEU A 94 9.71 38.96 1.96
CA LEU A 94 8.73 38.21 2.76
C LEU A 94 8.28 39.01 3.99
N VAL A 95 9.21 39.67 4.69
CA VAL A 95 8.91 40.57 5.81
C VAL A 95 7.94 41.67 5.37
N SER A 96 8.19 42.28 4.21
CA SER A 96 7.31 43.33 3.68
C SER A 96 5.90 42.82 3.38
N VAL A 97 5.79 41.65 2.75
CA VAL A 97 4.50 40.99 2.45
C VAL A 97 3.73 40.67 3.74
N VAL A 98 4.40 40.08 4.73
CA VAL A 98 3.78 39.73 6.02
C VAL A 98 3.34 40.99 6.76
N LYS A 99 4.19 42.01 6.91
CA LYS A 99 3.85 43.27 7.57
C LYS A 99 2.67 43.98 6.90
N GLN A 100 2.65 44.04 5.57
CA GLN A 100 1.54 44.65 4.83
C GLN A 100 0.24 43.87 5.06
N THR A 101 0.28 42.54 4.99
CA THR A 101 -0.89 41.69 5.22
C THR A 101 -1.39 41.84 6.66
N THR A 102 -0.49 41.85 7.66
CA THR A 102 -0.83 42.10 9.06
C THR A 102 -1.55 43.43 9.22
N ARG A 103 -1.03 44.52 8.65
CA ARG A 103 -1.67 45.86 8.71
C ARG A 103 -3.08 45.83 8.13
N THR A 104 -3.25 45.23 6.96
CA THR A 104 -4.55 45.12 6.28
C THR A 104 -5.57 44.37 7.12
N ILE A 105 -5.22 43.18 7.63
CA ILE A 105 -6.19 42.37 8.40
C ILE A 105 -6.42 42.92 9.82
N SER A 106 -5.47 43.69 10.34
CA SER A 106 -5.58 44.36 11.64
C SER A 106 -6.59 45.51 11.65
N SER A 107 -6.95 46.03 10.49
CA SER A 107 -7.94 47.10 10.34
C SER A 107 -9.34 46.64 10.78
N VAL A 108 -10.19 47.60 11.15
CA VAL A 108 -11.58 47.33 11.58
C VAL A 108 -12.38 46.68 10.44
N LYS A 109 -12.10 47.06 9.20
CA LYS A 109 -12.73 46.52 8.00
C LYS A 109 -11.73 46.53 6.84
N VAL A 110 -11.59 45.39 6.16
CA VAL A 110 -10.84 45.30 4.91
C VAL A 110 -11.59 46.11 3.84
N SER A 111 -11.00 47.20 3.39
CA SER A 111 -11.56 48.09 2.36
C SER A 111 -11.32 47.54 0.95
N GLY A 112 -11.97 48.13 -0.07
CA GLY A 112 -11.68 47.81 -1.46
C GLY A 112 -10.23 48.15 -1.84
N GLU A 113 -9.69 49.25 -1.29
CA GLU A 113 -8.31 49.68 -1.49
C GLU A 113 -7.32 48.68 -0.89
N ASP A 114 -7.63 48.13 0.30
CA ASP A 114 -6.83 47.07 0.91
C ASP A 114 -6.74 45.83 0.02
N VAL A 115 -7.86 45.42 -0.59
CA VAL A 115 -7.88 44.27 -1.50
C VAL A 115 -7.05 44.56 -2.75
N VAL A 116 -7.09 45.78 -3.28
CA VAL A 116 -6.24 46.20 -4.42
C VAL A 116 -4.77 46.17 -4.03
N ALA A 117 -4.41 46.68 -2.85
CA ALA A 117 -3.04 46.66 -2.34
C ALA A 117 -2.53 45.23 -2.16
N LEU A 118 -3.34 44.33 -1.57
CA LEU A 118 -3.00 42.91 -1.45
C LEU A 118 -2.82 42.26 -2.82
N ARG A 119 -3.71 42.52 -3.78
CA ARG A 119 -3.58 42.00 -5.15
C ARG A 119 -2.27 42.45 -5.81
N ALA A 120 -1.87 43.71 -5.63
CA ALA A 120 -0.61 44.21 -6.15
C ALA A 120 0.59 43.49 -5.51
N THR A 121 0.57 43.32 -4.19
CA THR A 121 1.64 42.64 -3.43
C THR A 121 1.80 41.18 -3.84
N PHE A 122 0.69 40.44 -3.98
CA PHE A 122 0.69 39.03 -4.36
C PHE A 122 0.77 38.81 -5.88
N ALA A 123 0.73 39.86 -6.70
CA ALA A 123 0.94 39.75 -8.14
C ALA A 123 2.42 39.58 -8.53
N ARG A 124 3.36 39.89 -7.61
CA ARG A 124 4.81 39.79 -7.85
C ARG A 124 5.23 38.37 -8.18
N ASP A 125 6.04 38.24 -9.22
CA ASP A 125 6.63 36.98 -9.67
C ASP A 125 8.02 36.79 -9.04
N TYR A 126 8.28 35.57 -8.56
CA TYR A 126 9.55 35.14 -7.98
C TYR A 126 10.20 34.10 -8.89
N ALA A 127 11.54 34.10 -8.93
CA ALA A 127 12.31 33.10 -9.66
C ALA A 127 12.12 31.72 -9.02
N VAL A 128 12.09 30.68 -9.86
CA VAL A 128 11.96 29.28 -9.42
C VAL A 128 13.33 28.61 -9.51
N ARG A 129 13.79 28.05 -8.39
CA ARG A 129 15.00 27.26 -8.23
C ARG A 129 14.65 25.79 -8.46
N ARG A 130 15.09 25.22 -9.59
CA ARG A 130 14.75 23.83 -9.98
C ARG A 130 15.41 22.76 -9.09
N ASP A 131 16.50 23.15 -8.47
CA ASP A 131 17.37 22.37 -7.58
C ASP A 131 17.13 22.71 -6.10
N ALA A 132 16.03 23.40 -5.79
CA ALA A 132 15.69 23.73 -4.41
C ALA A 132 15.59 22.47 -3.54
N PRO A 133 16.21 22.45 -2.35
CA PRO A 133 16.05 21.36 -1.41
C PRO A 133 14.58 21.18 -1.04
N ARG A 134 14.10 19.94 -1.13
CA ARG A 134 12.72 19.57 -0.81
C ARG A 134 12.39 19.95 0.63
N CYS A 135 11.22 20.55 0.81
CA CYS A 135 10.67 20.83 2.13
C CYS A 135 10.09 19.55 2.73
N VAL A 136 10.25 19.37 4.03
CA VAL A 136 9.65 18.27 4.78
C VAL A 136 8.45 18.83 5.52
N ALA A 137 7.32 18.13 5.43
CA ALA A 137 6.10 18.50 6.11
C ALA A 137 6.21 18.28 7.62
N MET A 138 5.61 19.19 8.37
CA MET A 138 5.36 19.01 9.80
C MET A 138 4.34 17.90 10.07
N ASN A 139 4.41 17.29 11.24
CA ASN A 139 3.50 16.22 11.63
C ASN A 139 2.08 16.75 11.90
N SER A 140 1.17 16.59 10.94
CA SER A 140 -0.23 17.03 11.06
C SER A 140 -0.99 16.40 12.24
N SER A 141 -0.54 15.25 12.74
CA SER A 141 -1.10 14.57 13.92
C SER A 141 -0.39 14.92 15.22
N GLY A 142 0.68 15.71 15.15
CA GLY A 142 1.46 16.16 16.30
C GLY A 142 0.70 17.17 17.19
N GLN A 143 1.33 17.53 18.30
CA GLN A 143 0.87 18.60 19.17
C GLN A 143 1.30 19.97 18.60
N TRP A 144 0.68 21.06 19.08
CA TRP A 144 1.18 22.40 18.82
C TRP A 144 2.42 22.68 19.67
N ALA A 145 3.30 23.53 19.18
CA ALA A 145 4.40 24.11 19.93
C ALA A 145 4.37 25.63 19.77
N TRP A 146 5.14 26.34 20.59
CA TRP A 146 5.21 27.79 20.53
C TRP A 146 6.63 28.32 20.75
N ARG A 147 6.85 29.57 20.33
CA ARG A 147 8.09 30.33 20.53
C ARG A 147 7.78 31.79 20.79
N LEU A 148 8.62 32.44 21.60
CA LEU A 148 8.59 33.89 21.73
C LEU A 148 9.25 34.60 20.54
N TYR A 149 8.69 35.75 20.18
CA TYR A 149 9.33 36.72 19.31
C TYR A 149 9.12 38.15 19.86
N GLY A 150 9.97 39.09 19.47
CA GLY A 150 9.85 40.49 19.88
C GLY A 150 10.32 40.76 21.33
N GLY A 151 10.02 41.95 21.85
CA GLY A 151 10.55 42.44 23.12
C GLY A 151 12.08 42.55 23.15
N ASP A 152 12.64 42.69 24.36
CA ASP A 152 14.08 42.90 24.56
C ASP A 152 14.91 41.59 24.53
N ASN A 153 14.27 40.44 24.80
CA ASN A 153 14.96 39.18 25.08
C ASN A 153 14.63 38.04 24.10
N ALA A 154 13.76 38.25 23.10
CA ALA A 154 13.43 37.22 22.10
C ALA A 154 13.82 37.67 20.68
N PRO A 155 14.02 36.72 19.73
CA PRO A 155 14.31 37.07 18.35
C PRO A 155 13.22 37.94 17.72
N ALA A 156 13.61 38.88 16.87
CA ALA A 156 12.64 39.67 16.11
C ALA A 156 11.82 38.78 15.17
N LEU A 157 10.59 39.19 14.85
CA LEU A 157 9.70 38.45 13.92
C LEU A 157 10.40 38.16 12.59
N GLU A 158 11.22 39.11 12.12
CA GLU A 158 12.01 39.00 10.89
C GLU A 158 12.92 37.77 10.89
N THR A 159 13.46 37.35 12.03
CA THR A 159 14.30 36.15 12.14
C THR A 159 13.50 34.89 11.78
N PHE A 160 12.23 34.81 12.19
CA PHE A 160 11.31 33.73 11.83
C PHE A 160 10.82 33.80 10.39
N LEU A 161 10.92 34.96 9.74
CA LEU A 161 10.60 35.14 8.31
C LEU A 161 11.85 34.96 7.41
N GLY A 162 13.02 34.71 8.00
CA GLY A 162 14.25 34.34 7.32
C GLY A 162 14.62 32.90 7.64
N ASP A 163 15.74 32.71 8.32
CA ASP A 163 16.26 31.38 8.68
C ASP A 163 15.27 30.57 9.52
N GLY A 164 14.53 31.23 10.42
CA GLY A 164 13.54 30.57 11.28
C GLY A 164 12.23 30.16 10.60
N LEU A 165 12.07 30.39 9.28
CA LEU A 165 10.84 30.06 8.54
C LEU A 165 10.57 28.55 8.55
N TRP A 166 11.63 27.74 8.53
CA TRP A 166 11.59 26.29 8.66
C TRP A 166 12.80 25.84 9.47
N GLN A 167 12.59 24.93 10.42
CA GLN A 167 13.65 24.35 11.25
C GLN A 167 13.39 22.84 11.45
N GLN A 168 14.43 22.03 11.57
CA GLN A 168 14.26 20.58 11.78
C GLN A 168 13.54 20.27 13.10
N CYS A 169 13.81 21.04 14.15
CA CYS A 169 13.14 20.90 15.45
C CYS A 169 11.61 21.10 15.38
N TYR A 170 11.08 21.68 14.30
CA TYR A 170 9.64 21.89 14.12
C TYR A 170 8.92 20.62 13.62
N LEU A 171 9.62 19.70 12.96
CA LEU A 171 9.02 18.55 12.27
C LEU A 171 8.12 17.65 13.14
N PRO A 172 8.41 17.40 14.43
CA PRO A 172 7.53 16.60 15.29
C PRO A 172 6.15 17.22 15.57
N TYR A 173 6.00 18.53 15.39
CA TYR A 173 4.83 19.30 15.77
C TYR A 173 3.86 19.53 14.62
N ARG A 174 2.62 19.89 14.93
CA ARG A 174 1.59 20.28 13.95
C ARG A 174 1.79 21.68 13.39
N GLY A 175 2.34 22.58 14.20
CA GLY A 175 2.61 23.98 13.87
C GLY A 175 3.28 24.70 15.04
N ILE A 176 3.97 25.79 14.74
CA ILE A 176 4.67 26.62 15.72
C ILE A 176 3.95 27.96 15.84
N LEU A 177 3.35 28.22 17.01
CA LEU A 177 2.74 29.51 17.33
C LEU A 177 3.83 30.49 17.79
N LEU A 178 3.97 31.62 17.11
CA LEU A 178 4.84 32.71 17.54
C LEU A 178 4.00 33.69 18.37
N VAL A 179 4.45 33.90 19.61
CA VAL A 179 3.80 34.76 20.60
C VAL A 179 4.70 35.96 20.87
N ASP A 180 4.10 37.15 20.88
CA ASP A 180 4.82 38.39 21.17
C ASP A 180 5.24 38.42 22.64
N ALA A 181 6.52 38.63 22.91
CA ALA A 181 7.05 38.68 24.27
C ALA A 181 6.40 39.80 25.11
N ASP A 182 5.97 40.89 24.47
CA ASP A 182 5.31 42.00 25.16
C ASP A 182 3.91 41.65 25.67
N LEU A 183 3.27 40.61 25.12
CA LEU A 183 1.95 40.15 25.57
C LEU A 183 2.01 39.34 26.88
N GLN A 184 3.21 38.86 27.28
CA GLN A 184 3.41 38.06 28.50
C GLN A 184 2.49 36.82 28.60
N LEU A 185 2.13 36.26 27.45
CA LEU A 185 1.30 35.06 27.34
C LEU A 185 2.18 33.81 27.36
N THR A 186 1.78 32.80 28.13
CA THR A 186 2.48 31.50 28.18
C THR A 186 1.51 30.39 27.77
N PRO A 187 1.53 29.95 26.49
CA PRO A 187 0.76 28.82 26.03
C PRO A 187 1.07 27.52 26.81
N VAL A 188 0.05 26.72 27.11
CA VAL A 188 0.20 25.43 27.83
C VAL A 188 0.50 24.29 26.86
N ILE A 189 1.55 24.46 26.06
CA ILE A 189 2.02 23.54 25.02
C ILE A 189 3.56 23.55 24.98
N ALA A 190 4.16 22.69 24.15
CA ALA A 190 5.61 22.56 24.06
C ALA A 190 6.29 23.91 23.72
N ASP A 191 7.18 24.37 24.58
CA ASP A 191 7.94 25.60 24.43
C ASP A 191 9.27 25.30 23.70
N LEU A 192 9.48 25.95 22.57
CA LEU A 192 10.71 25.86 21.76
C LEU A 192 11.48 27.19 21.76
N THR A 193 11.19 28.10 22.69
CA THR A 193 11.79 29.44 22.71
C THR A 193 13.31 29.37 22.76
N ASP A 194 13.86 28.49 23.60
CA ASP A 194 15.30 28.31 23.81
C ASP A 194 16.01 27.51 22.71
N GLU A 195 15.27 26.88 21.79
CA GLU A 195 15.87 26.15 20.67
C GLU A 195 16.62 27.12 19.73
N PRO A 196 17.87 26.86 19.33
CA PRO A 196 18.58 27.77 18.44
C PRO A 196 17.87 27.90 17.09
N ILE A 197 17.94 29.08 16.47
CA ILE A 197 17.53 29.28 15.08
C ILE A 197 18.76 29.11 14.20
N GLY A 198 18.87 27.95 13.56
CA GLY A 198 19.96 27.65 12.64
C GLY A 198 19.70 28.17 11.23
N GLY A 199 20.78 28.38 10.47
CA GLY A 199 20.70 28.72 9.05
C GLY A 199 20.14 27.58 8.20
N THR A 200 19.74 27.89 6.96
CA THR A 200 19.27 26.85 6.02
C THR A 200 20.45 26.02 5.47
N ALA A 201 20.29 24.69 5.47
CA ALA A 201 21.19 23.74 4.81
C ALA A 201 20.44 22.79 3.87
N ALA A 202 21.19 22.02 3.10
CA ALA A 202 20.70 20.94 2.24
C ALA A 202 21.46 19.64 2.53
N ILE A 203 20.72 18.55 2.77
CA ILE A 203 21.27 17.19 2.72
C ILE A 203 21.20 16.72 1.28
N LEU A 204 22.36 16.47 0.68
CA LEU A 204 22.48 15.99 -0.70
C LEU A 204 22.43 14.46 -0.74
N PRO A 205 21.90 13.86 -1.82
CA PRO A 205 21.93 12.42 -1.99
C PRO A 205 23.38 11.90 -2.08
N PRO A 206 23.73 10.81 -1.36
CA PRO A 206 25.02 10.16 -1.52
C PRO A 206 25.12 9.48 -2.90
N GLU A 207 26.33 9.03 -3.25
CA GLU A 207 26.52 8.15 -4.40
C GLU A 207 25.68 6.87 -4.25
N LYS A 208 25.18 6.35 -5.39
CA LYS A 208 24.36 5.15 -5.38
C LYS A 208 25.23 3.94 -5.04
N SER A 209 24.81 3.20 -4.02
CA SER A 209 25.38 1.90 -3.69
C SER A 209 24.87 0.81 -4.64
N ASP A 210 25.75 -0.11 -5.03
CA ASP A 210 25.38 -1.34 -5.75
C ASP A 210 24.63 -2.35 -4.88
N ASP A 211 24.59 -2.14 -3.56
CA ASP A 211 23.99 -3.07 -2.59
C ASP A 211 22.47 -2.90 -2.46
N GLY A 212 21.86 -1.99 -3.22
CA GLY A 212 20.41 -1.82 -3.29
C GLY A 212 19.76 -1.22 -2.05
N PHE A 213 20.55 -0.63 -1.15
CA PHE A 213 20.06 0.17 -0.03
C PHE A 213 19.87 1.63 -0.46
N ASP A 214 18.67 2.14 -0.23
CA ASP A 214 18.35 3.54 -0.47
C ASP A 214 18.45 4.34 0.82
N PRO A 215 19.07 5.54 0.82
CA PRO A 215 19.12 6.42 1.98
C PRO A 215 17.77 7.13 2.20
N TRP A 216 17.40 7.33 3.46
CA TRP A 216 16.21 8.04 3.89
C TRP A 216 16.56 9.05 4.99
N VAL A 217 15.96 10.23 4.92
CA VAL A 217 16.04 11.27 5.96
C VAL A 217 14.64 11.80 6.23
N PHE A 218 14.31 12.07 7.50
CA PHE A 218 12.98 12.58 7.90
C PHE A 218 11.80 11.75 7.35
N GLY A 219 12.00 10.44 7.15
CA GLY A 219 10.97 9.54 6.59
C GLY A 219 10.73 9.67 5.08
N ILE A 220 11.54 10.45 4.35
CA ILE A 220 11.52 10.52 2.88
C ILE A 220 12.80 9.96 2.28
N ARG A 221 12.70 9.35 1.09
CA ARG A 221 13.87 8.85 0.36
C ARG A 221 14.75 10.02 -0.05
N LEU A 222 16.06 9.92 0.20
CA LEU A 222 17.05 10.92 -0.15
C LEU A 222 17.58 10.68 -1.58
N ASP A 223 16.72 10.90 -2.58
CA ASP A 223 17.00 10.81 -4.02
C ASP A 223 17.18 12.18 -4.70
N ALA A 224 16.94 13.26 -3.95
CA ALA A 224 17.17 14.65 -4.31
C ALA A 224 17.44 15.45 -3.03
N PRO A 225 18.06 16.65 -3.10
CA PRO A 225 18.37 17.47 -1.94
C PRO A 225 17.16 17.67 -1.01
N VAL A 226 17.37 17.56 0.30
CA VAL A 226 16.35 17.76 1.33
C VAL A 226 16.79 18.87 2.28
N ARG A 227 15.87 19.77 2.64
CA ARG A 227 16.17 20.89 3.53
C ARG A 227 16.58 20.41 4.93
N ALA A 228 17.54 21.11 5.52
CA ALA A 228 18.07 20.89 6.85
C ALA A 228 18.39 22.22 7.56
N THR A 229 18.75 22.13 8.84
CA THR A 229 19.10 23.26 9.70
C THR A 229 20.56 23.14 10.11
N ILE A 230 21.34 24.19 9.89
CA ILE A 230 22.74 24.27 10.36
C ILE A 230 22.77 24.27 11.88
N GLY A 231 23.60 23.42 12.47
CA GLY A 231 23.74 23.25 13.92
C GLY A 231 23.00 22.03 14.47
N ASP A 232 22.08 21.45 13.69
CA ASP A 232 21.34 20.25 14.09
C ASP A 232 22.03 18.95 13.64
N THR A 233 21.46 17.82 14.03
CA THR A 233 21.87 16.48 13.57
C THR A 233 20.76 15.79 12.80
N VAL A 234 21.12 15.03 11.77
CA VAL A 234 20.19 14.26 10.96
C VAL A 234 20.52 12.77 11.05
N THR A 235 19.51 11.95 11.33
CA THR A 235 19.62 10.50 11.19
C THR A 235 19.32 10.12 9.75
N VAL A 236 20.31 9.51 9.09
CA VAL A 236 20.20 8.92 7.77
C VAL A 236 19.99 7.42 7.95
N THR A 237 18.93 6.89 7.36
CA THR A 237 18.57 5.47 7.44
C THR A 237 18.63 4.83 6.05
N TRP A 238 19.52 3.87 5.88
CA TRP A 238 19.64 3.04 4.68
C TRP A 238 18.66 1.88 4.79
N ARG A 239 17.75 1.80 3.82
CA ARG A 239 16.66 0.83 3.78
C ARG A 239 16.75 -0.03 2.54
N ARG A 240 16.48 -1.33 2.71
CA ARG A 240 16.25 -2.27 1.62
C ARG A 240 15.12 -3.21 2.01
N GLN A 241 14.23 -3.49 1.07
CA GLN A 241 13.06 -4.33 1.34
C GLN A 241 13.46 -5.70 1.90
N GLY A 242 12.92 -6.04 3.06
CA GLY A 242 13.15 -7.32 3.74
C GLY A 242 14.45 -7.40 4.53
N PHE A 243 15.28 -6.37 4.51
CA PHE A 243 16.49 -6.25 5.31
C PHE A 243 16.30 -5.30 6.49
N ASP A 244 17.07 -5.49 7.55
CA ASP A 244 17.12 -4.57 8.67
C ASP A 244 17.67 -3.20 8.24
N ASP A 245 17.05 -2.13 8.73
CA ASP A 245 17.48 -0.76 8.51
C ASP A 245 18.85 -0.52 9.16
N VAL A 246 19.77 0.14 8.45
CA VAL A 246 21.04 0.60 9.01
C VAL A 246 21.00 2.12 9.10
N SER A 247 21.35 2.71 10.25
CA SER A 247 21.26 4.16 10.45
C SER A 247 22.55 4.76 10.99
N GLU A 248 22.84 5.99 10.57
CA GLU A 248 23.92 6.82 11.09
C GLU A 248 23.37 8.22 11.37
N THR A 249 23.81 8.83 12.47
CA THR A 249 23.49 10.24 12.77
C THR A 249 24.68 11.11 12.39
N ILE A 250 24.43 12.11 11.55
CA ILE A 250 25.42 13.07 11.05
C ILE A 250 25.10 14.48 11.56
N ALA A 251 26.14 15.30 11.77
CA ALA A 251 25.97 16.71 12.07
C ALA A 251 25.72 17.52 10.79
N VAL A 252 24.93 18.59 10.89
CA VAL A 252 24.72 19.56 9.81
C VAL A 252 25.54 20.81 10.11
N ASP A 253 26.83 20.77 9.76
CA ASP A 253 27.81 21.82 10.06
C ASP A 253 28.10 22.76 8.87
N ALA A 254 27.53 22.46 7.69
CA ALA A 254 27.71 23.22 6.47
C ALA A 254 26.37 23.44 5.74
N ALA A 255 26.36 24.40 4.80
CA ALA A 255 25.18 24.70 3.97
C ALA A 255 24.79 23.52 3.06
N GLU A 256 25.74 22.67 2.69
CA GLU A 256 25.50 21.43 1.95
C GLU A 256 26.24 20.29 2.64
N VAL A 257 25.53 19.21 2.92
CA VAL A 257 26.06 18.02 3.58
C VAL A 257 25.69 16.80 2.76
N THR A 258 26.68 15.99 2.39
CA THR A 258 26.46 14.71 1.73
C THR A 258 26.77 13.59 2.73
N PRO A 259 25.79 12.77 3.13
CA PRO A 259 26.04 11.61 3.97
C PRO A 259 27.06 10.69 3.31
N ARG A 260 27.95 10.08 4.09
CA ARG A 260 28.84 9.04 3.56
C ARG A 260 28.05 7.75 3.41
N GLN A 261 28.41 6.93 2.44
CA GLN A 261 27.89 5.57 2.39
C GLN A 261 28.47 4.78 3.56
N ILE A 262 27.60 4.09 4.30
CA ILE A 262 27.99 3.20 5.39
C ILE A 262 27.97 1.74 4.94
N SER A 263 28.70 0.88 5.65
CA SER A 263 28.61 -0.56 5.41
C SER A 263 27.21 -1.08 5.76
N THR A 264 26.68 -1.93 4.89
CA THR A 264 25.40 -2.63 5.08
C THR A 264 25.59 -4.13 5.21
N ASP A 265 26.84 -4.59 5.38
CA ASP A 265 27.21 -6.02 5.35
C ASP A 265 26.55 -6.82 6.48
N ASP A 266 26.37 -6.18 7.64
CA ASP A 266 25.75 -6.76 8.82
C ASP A 266 24.21 -6.71 8.79
N SER A 267 23.61 -6.02 7.81
CA SER A 267 22.15 -5.98 7.67
C SER A 267 21.63 -7.37 7.29
N ARG A 268 20.59 -7.82 8.00
CA ARG A 268 20.06 -9.17 7.85
C ARG A 268 18.66 -9.15 7.28
N LYS A 269 18.35 -10.18 6.50
CA LYS A 269 17.01 -10.51 6.01
C LYS A 269 16.56 -11.80 6.66
N VAL A 270 15.38 -11.77 7.28
CA VAL A 270 14.75 -12.95 7.87
C VAL A 270 14.06 -13.75 6.77
N ILE A 271 14.49 -14.99 6.58
CA ILE A 271 13.89 -15.94 5.65
C ILE A 271 12.97 -16.86 6.44
N THR A 272 11.72 -16.96 6.00
CA THR A 272 10.69 -17.81 6.63
C THR A 272 10.16 -18.80 5.59
N PRO A 273 9.35 -19.80 5.96
CA PRO A 273 8.72 -20.70 5.00
C PRO A 273 7.84 -19.96 4.00
N SER A 274 7.30 -18.79 4.37
CA SER A 274 6.49 -17.94 3.49
C SER A 274 7.30 -17.28 2.35
N SER A 275 8.62 -17.20 2.51
CA SER A 275 9.57 -16.78 1.46
C SER A 275 9.64 -17.79 0.31
N PHE A 276 9.03 -18.98 0.45
CA PHE A 276 9.01 -20.01 -0.57
C PHE A 276 7.57 -20.36 -0.97
N LYS A 277 7.34 -20.52 -2.27
CA LYS A 277 6.11 -21.11 -2.81
C LYS A 277 6.48 -22.43 -3.45
N VAL A 278 6.28 -23.50 -2.69
CA VAL A 278 6.53 -24.87 -3.11
C VAL A 278 5.24 -25.45 -3.68
N THR A 279 5.29 -25.98 -4.91
CA THR A 279 4.13 -26.54 -5.61
C THR A 279 4.45 -27.87 -6.29
N SER A 280 3.46 -28.73 -6.49
CA SER A 280 3.60 -29.90 -7.36
C SER A 280 3.81 -29.47 -8.81
N LEU A 281 4.79 -30.08 -9.49
CA LEU A 281 5.01 -29.86 -10.90
C LEU A 281 3.80 -30.28 -11.74
N THR A 282 3.10 -31.34 -11.34
CA THR A 282 1.97 -31.93 -12.10
C THR A 282 0.66 -31.18 -11.86
N THR A 283 0.30 -30.97 -10.60
CA THR A 283 -1.03 -30.42 -10.23
C THR A 283 -1.00 -28.92 -9.93
N HIS A 284 0.20 -28.34 -9.80
CA HIS A 284 0.43 -26.97 -9.35
C HIS A 284 -0.17 -26.65 -7.96
N ALA A 285 -0.65 -27.68 -7.25
CA ALA A 285 -1.13 -27.57 -5.89
C ALA A 285 0.02 -27.20 -4.96
N ARG A 286 -0.26 -26.35 -3.97
CA ARG A 286 0.72 -25.93 -2.96
C ARG A 286 1.07 -27.09 -2.04
N ILE A 287 2.36 -27.26 -1.79
CA ILE A 287 2.90 -28.22 -0.84
C ILE A 287 3.21 -27.44 0.44
N LEU A 288 2.58 -27.82 1.55
CA LEU A 288 2.73 -27.12 2.84
C LEU A 288 3.73 -27.84 3.76
N ASP A 289 3.66 -29.17 3.81
CA ASP A 289 4.53 -30.00 4.63
C ASP A 289 5.84 -30.28 3.88
N CYS A 290 6.77 -29.32 3.97
CA CYS A 290 8.10 -29.46 3.40
C CYS A 290 9.17 -28.93 4.34
N GLU A 291 10.31 -29.60 4.36
CA GLU A 291 11.52 -29.15 5.03
C GLU A 291 12.33 -28.29 4.05
N ILE A 292 12.66 -27.07 4.46
CA ILE A 292 13.43 -26.12 3.65
C ILE A 292 14.73 -25.83 4.37
N LEU A 293 15.85 -26.03 3.66
CA LEU A 293 17.19 -25.68 4.14
C LEU A 293 17.77 -24.58 3.25
N VAL A 294 18.34 -23.55 3.87
CA VAL A 294 19.05 -22.45 3.20
C VAL A 294 20.47 -22.39 3.76
N ASN A 295 21.47 -22.57 2.89
CA ASN A 295 22.88 -22.70 3.26
C ASN A 295 23.11 -23.74 4.38
N GLY A 296 22.32 -24.82 4.36
CA GLY A 296 22.37 -25.90 5.36
C GLY A 296 21.64 -25.63 6.68
N ARG A 297 21.03 -24.45 6.87
CA ARG A 297 20.21 -24.12 8.05
C ARG A 297 18.73 -24.38 7.77
N SER A 298 18.04 -25.03 8.71
CA SER A 298 16.61 -25.34 8.58
C SER A 298 15.77 -24.09 8.83
N ILE A 299 14.81 -23.83 7.95
CA ILE A 299 13.94 -22.65 8.04
C ILE A 299 12.66 -23.01 8.79
N THR A 300 12.54 -22.55 10.03
CA THR A 300 11.36 -22.76 10.88
C THR A 300 10.36 -21.61 10.76
N ALA A 301 9.23 -21.70 11.47
CA ALA A 301 8.19 -20.67 11.44
C ALA A 301 8.68 -19.30 11.95
N GLU A 302 9.63 -19.29 12.88
CA GLU A 302 10.27 -18.09 13.44
C GLU A 302 11.20 -17.42 12.40
N GLY A 303 11.69 -18.19 11.44
CA GLY A 303 12.61 -17.75 10.41
C GLY A 303 14.06 -17.69 10.87
N GLU A 304 14.96 -17.55 9.90
CA GLU A 304 16.40 -17.48 10.10
C GLU A 304 16.97 -16.21 9.45
N ALA A 305 17.92 -15.57 10.13
CA ALA A 305 18.48 -14.29 9.70
C ALA A 305 19.80 -14.49 8.92
N PHE A 306 19.85 -13.97 7.70
CA PHE A 306 21.01 -14.07 6.82
C PHE A 306 21.46 -12.70 6.33
N THR A 307 22.77 -12.52 6.19
CA THR A 307 23.35 -11.35 5.52
C THR A 307 23.07 -11.36 4.03
N ARG A 308 23.23 -10.22 3.36
CA ARG A 308 23.07 -10.11 1.91
C ARG A 308 24.00 -11.06 1.15
N CYS A 309 25.27 -11.15 1.57
CA CYS A 309 26.27 -12.00 0.93
C CYS A 309 25.94 -13.49 1.05
N GLU A 310 25.33 -13.93 2.16
CA GLU A 310 24.85 -15.30 2.32
C GLU A 310 23.66 -15.61 1.38
N LEU A 311 22.85 -14.61 1.04
CA LEU A 311 21.62 -14.79 0.28
C LEU A 311 21.79 -14.61 -1.24
N SER A 312 22.79 -13.88 -1.72
CA SER A 312 22.97 -13.58 -3.15
C SER A 312 23.19 -14.82 -4.03
N GLN A 313 23.73 -15.90 -3.44
CA GLN A 313 23.93 -17.21 -4.07
C GLN A 313 23.62 -18.34 -3.07
N ALA A 314 22.48 -18.23 -2.39
CA ALA A 314 22.08 -19.18 -1.35
C ALA A 314 21.87 -20.59 -1.93
N SER A 315 22.40 -21.60 -1.23
CA SER A 315 22.09 -23.01 -1.49
C SER A 315 20.74 -23.34 -0.87
N VAL A 316 19.73 -23.63 -1.69
CA VAL A 316 18.38 -23.98 -1.24
C VAL A 316 18.15 -25.45 -1.51
N SER A 317 17.66 -26.19 -0.51
CA SER A 317 17.12 -27.52 -0.71
C SER A 317 15.76 -27.67 -0.06
N VAL A 318 14.85 -28.34 -0.75
CA VAL A 318 13.47 -28.58 -0.29
C VAL A 318 13.19 -30.06 -0.36
N ASN A 319 12.71 -30.62 0.75
CA ASN A 319 12.31 -32.01 0.85
C ASN A 319 10.83 -32.09 1.28
N ALA A 320 10.06 -32.95 0.62
CA ALA A 320 8.65 -33.17 0.95
C ALA A 320 8.31 -34.65 0.74
N GLU A 321 7.51 -35.21 1.64
CA GLU A 321 7.08 -36.61 1.53
C GLU A 321 6.27 -36.84 0.25
N GLY A 322 6.60 -37.90 -0.50
CA GLY A 322 5.94 -38.21 -1.78
C GLY A 322 6.46 -37.40 -2.98
N TYR A 323 7.54 -36.63 -2.81
CA TYR A 323 8.18 -35.87 -3.89
C TYR A 323 9.68 -36.17 -4.00
N PHE A 324 10.27 -35.87 -5.16
CA PHE A 324 11.72 -35.82 -5.29
C PHE A 324 12.26 -34.53 -4.66
N PRO A 325 13.37 -34.59 -3.89
CA PRO A 325 13.94 -33.40 -3.27
C PRO A 325 14.48 -32.44 -4.33
N TYR A 326 14.32 -31.15 -4.07
CA TYR A 326 14.92 -30.08 -4.86
C TYR A 326 16.23 -29.63 -4.22
N SER A 327 17.23 -29.30 -5.04
CA SER A 327 18.45 -28.62 -4.61
C SER A 327 18.94 -27.68 -5.71
N GLY A 328 19.25 -26.43 -5.36
CA GLY A 328 19.71 -25.43 -6.32
C GLY A 328 20.29 -24.18 -5.66
N ARG A 329 20.87 -23.30 -6.47
CA ARG A 329 21.35 -21.98 -6.05
C ARG A 329 20.33 -20.92 -6.44
N MET A 330 20.05 -19.99 -5.54
CA MET A 330 19.09 -18.90 -5.75
C MET A 330 19.58 -17.60 -5.12
N ASP A 331 19.28 -16.47 -5.76
CA ASP A 331 19.44 -15.15 -5.14
C ASP A 331 18.21 -14.84 -4.29
N LEU A 332 18.28 -15.19 -3.01
CA LEU A 332 17.24 -14.88 -2.03
C LEU A 332 17.35 -13.44 -1.50
N ALA A 333 18.41 -12.68 -1.85
CA ALA A 333 18.57 -11.30 -1.42
C ALA A 333 17.66 -10.37 -2.21
N THR A 334 17.45 -10.63 -3.51
CA THR A 334 16.57 -9.84 -4.38
C THR A 334 15.14 -10.39 -4.43
N LEU A 335 14.96 -11.70 -4.34
CA LEU A 335 13.65 -12.33 -4.42
C LEU A 335 12.79 -12.03 -3.18
N THR A 336 11.53 -11.66 -3.43
CA THR A 336 10.48 -11.57 -2.41
C THR A 336 9.90 -12.93 -2.09
N GLN A 337 9.78 -13.81 -3.10
CA GLN A 337 9.34 -15.18 -2.95
C GLN A 337 10.03 -16.08 -3.98
N ALA A 338 10.64 -17.17 -3.51
CA ALA A 338 11.23 -18.20 -4.36
C ALA A 338 10.18 -19.23 -4.79
N LEU A 339 10.08 -19.48 -6.09
CA LEU A 339 9.15 -20.45 -6.66
C LEU A 339 9.87 -21.79 -6.86
N ILE A 340 9.35 -22.86 -6.27
CA ILE A 340 9.95 -24.20 -6.35
C ILE A 340 8.87 -25.19 -6.76
N GLN A 341 9.14 -25.96 -7.81
CA GLN A 341 8.24 -27.02 -8.28
C GLN A 341 8.88 -28.38 -8.00
N LEU A 342 8.14 -29.25 -7.32
CA LEU A 342 8.59 -30.61 -6.99
C LEU A 342 7.89 -31.64 -7.87
N ALA A 343 8.66 -32.57 -8.42
CA ALA A 343 8.12 -33.71 -9.15
C ALA A 343 7.63 -34.79 -8.19
N GLU A 344 6.44 -35.36 -8.45
CA GLU A 344 5.88 -36.45 -7.64
C GLU A 344 6.74 -37.71 -7.69
N ARG A 345 7.02 -38.28 -6.52
CA ARG A 345 7.68 -39.57 -6.38
C ARG A 345 6.62 -40.63 -6.06
N ARG A 346 6.16 -41.33 -7.10
CA ARG A 346 5.18 -42.42 -6.95
C ARG A 346 5.89 -43.72 -6.55
N LYS A 347 5.40 -44.33 -5.48
CA LYS A 347 5.74 -45.70 -5.09
C LYS A 347 5.06 -46.66 -6.05
N VAL A 348 5.77 -47.72 -6.44
CA VAL A 348 5.23 -48.74 -7.35
C VAL A 348 5.03 -50.04 -6.58
N TYR A 349 3.80 -50.52 -6.56
CA TYR A 349 3.44 -51.80 -5.97
C TYR A 349 2.89 -52.73 -7.04
N ARG A 350 3.55 -53.85 -7.26
CA ARG A 350 3.05 -54.89 -8.16
C ARG A 350 2.28 -55.93 -7.37
N PHE A 351 1.06 -56.21 -7.81
CA PHE A 351 0.19 -57.22 -7.21
C PHE A 351 -0.08 -58.35 -8.17
N GLU A 352 -0.29 -59.55 -7.64
CA GLU A 352 -0.68 -60.73 -8.39
C GLU A 352 -1.96 -61.32 -7.81
N VAL A 353 -2.96 -61.50 -8.67
CA VAL A 353 -4.26 -62.10 -8.33
C VAL A 353 -4.35 -63.51 -8.91
N PRO A 354 -4.69 -64.52 -8.08
CA PRO A 354 -4.83 -65.89 -8.54
C PRO A 354 -6.07 -66.05 -9.42
N VAL A 355 -5.92 -66.82 -10.50
CA VAL A 355 -7.02 -67.20 -11.39
C VAL A 355 -7.66 -68.51 -10.92
N LYS A 356 -8.97 -68.68 -11.17
CA LYS A 356 -9.76 -69.83 -10.69
C LYS A 356 -9.30 -71.20 -11.21
N SER A 357 -8.67 -71.24 -12.38
CA SER A 357 -8.06 -72.43 -12.98
C SER A 357 -6.84 -72.02 -13.80
N SER A 358 -5.80 -72.86 -13.82
CA SER A 358 -4.64 -72.71 -14.70
C SER A 358 -5.00 -72.70 -16.19
N ASP A 359 -6.15 -73.27 -16.55
CA ASP A 359 -6.65 -73.31 -17.94
C ASP A 359 -7.14 -71.93 -18.42
N LEU A 360 -7.36 -70.99 -17.50
CA LEU A 360 -7.74 -69.61 -17.78
C LEU A 360 -6.54 -68.68 -17.99
N GLY A 361 -5.32 -69.21 -17.94
CA GLY A 361 -4.07 -68.50 -18.21
C GLY A 361 -3.23 -68.20 -16.97
N ALA A 362 -2.21 -67.35 -17.15
CA ALA A 362 -1.32 -66.93 -16.08
C ALA A 362 -2.03 -66.00 -15.06
N PRO A 363 -1.54 -65.94 -13.81
CA PRO A 363 -2.04 -64.97 -12.82
C PRO A 363 -2.04 -63.54 -13.35
N ILE A 364 -3.08 -62.77 -12.99
CA ILE A 364 -3.20 -61.37 -13.43
C ILE A 364 -2.27 -60.52 -12.57
N LYS A 365 -1.34 -59.82 -13.22
CA LYS A 365 -0.44 -58.87 -12.59
C LYS A 365 -0.87 -57.44 -12.93
N PHE A 366 -0.89 -56.57 -11.93
CA PHE A 366 -1.14 -55.15 -12.12
C PHE A 366 -0.28 -54.32 -11.18
N ASP A 367 0.01 -53.08 -11.61
CA ASP A 367 0.84 -52.14 -10.86
C ASP A 367 -0.06 -51.02 -10.31
N ILE A 368 0.08 -50.72 -9.02
CA ILE A 368 -0.49 -49.53 -8.40
C ILE A 368 0.63 -48.52 -8.18
N LEU A 369 0.44 -47.33 -8.74
CA LEU A 369 1.25 -46.16 -8.48
C LEU A 369 0.59 -45.36 -7.35
N SER A 370 1.22 -45.31 -6.18
CA SER A 370 0.69 -44.61 -5.01
C SER A 370 1.66 -43.54 -4.52
N GLN A 371 1.15 -42.40 -4.08
CA GLN A 371 1.96 -41.39 -3.38
C GLN A 371 2.21 -41.75 -1.91
N LYS A 372 1.32 -42.54 -1.29
CA LYS A 372 1.44 -43.00 0.10
C LYS A 372 1.85 -44.47 0.16
N ALA A 373 2.45 -44.88 1.28
CA ALA A 373 2.68 -46.28 1.55
C ALA A 373 1.34 -47.03 1.59
N LEU A 374 1.22 -48.09 0.80
CA LEU A 374 0.12 -49.04 0.93
C LEU A 374 0.47 -49.98 2.10
N ASN A 375 -0.48 -50.19 3.01
CA ASN A 375 -0.32 -51.08 4.16
C ASN A 375 -1.26 -52.30 4.11
N ASP A 376 -2.28 -52.25 3.25
CA ASP A 376 -3.33 -53.26 3.13
C ASP A 376 -3.53 -53.69 1.68
N SER A 377 -4.31 -54.76 1.48
CA SER A 377 -4.72 -55.21 0.16
C SER A 377 -5.51 -54.11 -0.59
N PRO A 378 -5.18 -53.81 -1.85
CA PRO A 378 -5.88 -52.80 -2.64
C PRO A 378 -7.20 -53.30 -3.25
N LEU A 379 -7.50 -54.60 -3.15
CA LEU A 379 -8.69 -55.21 -3.73
C LEU A 379 -9.63 -55.71 -2.63
N GLU A 380 -10.89 -55.30 -2.71
CA GLU A 380 -11.94 -55.76 -1.79
C GLU A 380 -12.14 -57.29 -1.90
N GLY A 381 -12.25 -57.97 -0.76
CA GLY A 381 -12.38 -59.43 -0.70
C GLY A 381 -11.07 -60.19 -0.92
N TYR A 382 -9.94 -59.49 -0.99
CA TYR A 382 -8.60 -60.08 -1.04
C TYR A 382 -7.76 -59.61 0.14
N GLU A 383 -6.91 -60.51 0.66
CA GLU A 383 -5.90 -60.21 1.67
C GLU A 383 -4.50 -60.47 1.13
N LEU A 384 -3.52 -59.75 1.68
CA LEU A 384 -2.11 -59.97 1.42
C LEU A 384 -1.64 -61.28 2.08
N THR A 385 -0.84 -62.05 1.35
CA THR A 385 -0.26 -63.31 1.87
C THR A 385 0.99 -63.07 2.74
N ALA A 386 1.59 -61.89 2.65
CA ALA A 386 2.75 -61.45 3.42
C ALA A 386 2.75 -59.92 3.51
N ASP A 387 3.66 -59.35 4.31
CA ASP A 387 3.85 -57.90 4.39
C ASP A 387 4.13 -57.30 3.02
N ILE A 388 3.48 -56.16 2.74
CA ILE A 388 3.55 -55.49 1.45
C ILE A 388 4.96 -54.94 1.16
N GLN A 389 5.44 -55.22 -0.04
CA GLN A 389 6.75 -54.83 -0.53
C GLN A 389 6.62 -53.83 -1.68
N GLU A 390 7.41 -52.76 -1.59
CA GLU A 390 7.52 -51.71 -2.62
C GLU A 390 8.58 -52.10 -3.67
N GLY A 391 8.31 -51.83 -4.95
CA GLY A 391 9.28 -51.94 -6.05
C GLY A 391 8.76 -52.76 -7.25
N GLN A 392 9.17 -52.37 -8.46
CA GLN A 392 8.74 -53.01 -9.72
C GLN A 392 9.17 -54.49 -9.84
N SER A 393 10.20 -54.91 -9.10
CA SER A 393 10.70 -56.28 -9.08
C SER A 393 10.14 -57.13 -7.93
N ARG A 394 9.28 -56.56 -7.08
CA ARG A 394 8.67 -57.23 -5.92
C ARG A 394 7.19 -57.44 -6.19
N THR A 395 6.74 -58.69 -6.09
CA THR A 395 5.34 -59.04 -6.34
C THR A 395 4.65 -59.34 -5.01
N ASN A 396 3.55 -58.64 -4.76
CA ASN A 396 2.68 -58.84 -3.61
C ASN A 396 1.56 -59.80 -4.00
N HIS A 397 1.52 -60.97 -3.38
CA HIS A 397 0.54 -62.00 -3.73
C HIS A 397 -0.73 -61.84 -2.90
N LEU A 398 -1.86 -61.76 -3.61
CA LEU A 398 -3.18 -61.61 -3.01
C LEU A 398 -3.89 -62.96 -2.92
N ARG A 399 -4.65 -63.18 -1.85
CA ARG A 399 -5.50 -64.35 -1.67
C ARG A 399 -6.95 -63.91 -1.50
N TYR A 400 -7.85 -64.51 -2.26
CA TYR A 400 -9.28 -64.27 -2.11
C TYR A 400 -9.77 -64.84 -0.78
N THR A 401 -10.40 -64.01 0.04
CA THR A 401 -10.95 -64.40 1.35
C THR A 401 -12.48 -64.32 1.37
N GLY A 402 -13.10 -63.81 0.31
CA GLY A 402 -14.55 -63.68 0.17
C GLY A 402 -15.13 -62.50 0.95
N ALA A 403 -16.20 -61.90 0.42
CA ALA A 403 -16.87 -60.73 1.00
C ALA A 403 -17.47 -60.95 2.43
N GLY A 404 -17.37 -62.15 2.98
CA GLY A 404 -18.04 -62.55 4.22
C GLY A 404 -17.37 -62.10 5.54
N VAL A 405 -16.11 -61.65 5.52
CA VAL A 405 -15.41 -61.30 6.78
C VAL A 405 -15.74 -59.87 7.24
N TRP A 406 -15.96 -58.94 6.30
CA TRP A 406 -16.30 -57.55 6.63
C TRP A 406 -17.76 -57.40 7.09
N GLN A 407 -18.69 -58.15 6.50
CA GLN A 407 -20.10 -58.19 6.94
C GLN A 407 -20.26 -58.77 8.35
N HIS A 408 -19.43 -59.75 8.76
CA HIS A 408 -19.49 -60.30 10.11
C HIS A 408 -18.91 -59.35 11.18
N ARG A 409 -17.88 -58.57 10.87
CA ARG A 409 -17.32 -57.60 11.83
C ARG A 409 -18.30 -56.46 12.12
N HIS A 410 -19.02 -55.97 11.11
CA HIS A 410 -20.05 -54.93 11.29
C HIS A 410 -21.34 -55.43 11.95
N ALA A 411 -21.74 -56.68 11.71
CA ALA A 411 -22.92 -57.27 12.36
C ALA A 411 -22.74 -57.42 13.88
N ILE A 412 -21.53 -57.73 14.34
CA ILE A 412 -21.22 -57.84 15.78
C ILE A 412 -21.22 -56.45 16.44
N SER A 413 -20.67 -55.41 15.80
CA SER A 413 -20.70 -54.04 16.33
C SER A 413 -22.11 -53.40 16.30
N PHE A 414 -22.96 -53.74 15.33
CA PHE A 414 -24.37 -53.31 15.34
C PHE A 414 -25.17 -53.98 16.48
N GLY A 415 -24.91 -55.26 16.76
CA GLY A 415 -25.56 -55.98 17.87
C GLY A 415 -25.22 -55.42 19.25
N VAL A 416 -23.95 -55.02 19.47
CA VAL A 416 -23.51 -54.41 20.73
C VAL A 416 -24.05 -52.98 20.88
N GLY A 417 -24.08 -52.19 19.80
CA GLY A 417 -24.65 -50.84 19.80
C GLY A 417 -26.17 -50.82 20.05
N LEU A 418 -26.91 -51.79 19.49
CA LEU A 418 -28.36 -51.92 19.69
C LEU A 418 -28.71 -52.29 21.14
N LEU A 419 -27.94 -53.18 21.77
CA LEU A 419 -28.13 -53.54 23.19
C LEU A 419 -27.86 -52.36 24.13
N ILE A 420 -26.82 -51.57 23.87
CA ILE A 420 -26.52 -50.36 24.65
C ILE A 420 -27.64 -49.31 24.45
N GLY A 421 -28.12 -49.14 23.21
CA GLY A 421 -29.21 -48.22 22.88
C GLY A 421 -30.55 -48.59 23.55
N ILE A 422 -30.91 -49.87 23.60
CA ILE A 422 -32.14 -50.34 24.26
C ILE A 422 -32.06 -50.16 25.78
N VAL A 423 -30.89 -50.39 26.38
CA VAL A 423 -30.68 -50.17 27.83
C VAL A 423 -30.73 -48.67 28.18
N LEU A 424 -30.17 -47.80 27.34
CA LEU A 424 -30.27 -46.34 27.51
C LEU A 424 -31.70 -45.81 27.29
N MET A 425 -32.45 -46.38 26.34
CA MET A 425 -33.83 -45.97 26.05
C MET A 425 -34.80 -46.38 27.15
N LEU A 426 -34.57 -47.52 27.82
CA LEU A 426 -35.34 -47.96 28.99
C LEU A 426 -35.01 -47.17 30.28
N LEU A 427 -33.82 -46.58 30.38
CA LEU A 427 -33.39 -45.82 31.56
C LEU A 427 -33.78 -44.34 31.55
N LEU A 428 -34.13 -43.76 30.39
CA LEU A 428 -34.23 -42.29 30.25
C LEU A 428 -35.52 -41.75 29.62
N GLY A 429 -36.64 -42.46 29.60
CA GLY A 429 -37.79 -41.97 28.82
C GLY A 429 -39.20 -42.36 29.22
N THR A 430 -39.66 -41.95 30.42
CA THR A 430 -41.08 -41.59 30.60
C THR A 430 -41.20 -40.06 30.63
N CYS A 431 -41.75 -39.46 29.56
CA CYS A 431 -42.70 -38.32 29.56
C CYS A 431 -42.73 -37.59 28.19
N SER A 432 -43.77 -37.91 27.41
CA SER A 432 -44.74 -37.02 26.72
C SER A 432 -44.31 -35.74 25.98
N GLY A 433 -44.72 -35.66 24.71
CA GLY A 433 -45.37 -34.48 24.10
C GLY A 433 -44.64 -33.87 22.88
N SER A 434 -44.92 -34.32 21.64
CA SER A 434 -45.80 -33.67 20.62
C SER A 434 -45.23 -32.36 20.04
N LYS A 435 -45.07 -32.08 18.74
CA LYS A 435 -45.80 -32.44 17.51
C LYS A 435 -44.93 -32.19 16.24
N ASP A 436 -45.20 -33.00 15.22
CA ASP A 436 -45.30 -32.76 13.76
C ASP A 436 -44.20 -31.97 13.00
N LYS A 437 -43.55 -32.62 12.00
CA LYS A 437 -43.98 -32.58 10.58
C LYS A 437 -43.02 -33.29 9.59
N GLU A 438 -43.67 -34.01 8.66
CA GLU A 438 -43.38 -34.21 7.22
C GLU A 438 -42.07 -34.87 6.74
N ALA A 439 -42.21 -36.18 6.47
CA ALA A 439 -41.93 -36.89 5.22
C ALA A 439 -40.87 -36.35 4.21
N LEU A 440 -39.88 -37.18 3.92
CA LEU A 440 -39.54 -37.59 2.55
C LEU A 440 -38.63 -38.85 2.58
N ALA A 441 -38.92 -39.82 1.71
CA ALA A 441 -38.02 -40.91 1.32
C ALA A 441 -38.33 -41.27 -0.14
N PRO A 442 -37.53 -42.12 -0.81
CA PRO A 442 -36.14 -41.90 -1.22
C PRO A 442 -35.98 -42.16 -2.74
N ALA A 443 -34.84 -41.79 -3.34
CA ALA A 443 -34.42 -42.41 -4.59
C ALA A 443 -32.90 -42.33 -4.76
N ALA A 444 -32.28 -43.51 -4.82
CA ALA A 444 -30.95 -43.75 -5.34
C ALA A 444 -31.05 -44.03 -6.85
N ASN A 445 -30.05 -43.60 -7.62
CA ASN A 445 -29.25 -44.52 -8.43
C ASN A 445 -28.01 -43.83 -9.04
N PRO A 446 -26.95 -44.60 -9.33
CA PRO A 446 -25.66 -44.12 -9.82
C PRO A 446 -25.57 -44.19 -11.35
N ASP A 447 -24.65 -43.44 -11.94
CA ASP A 447 -24.05 -43.78 -13.24
C ASP A 447 -22.64 -43.16 -13.31
N ASP A 448 -21.64 -44.01 -13.10
CA ASP A 448 -20.25 -43.77 -13.50
C ASP A 448 -19.98 -44.61 -14.76
N THR A 449 -19.65 -43.95 -15.86
CA THR A 449 -19.12 -44.60 -17.07
C THR A 449 -17.65 -44.20 -17.20
N ALA A 450 -16.73 -45.10 -16.81
CA ALA A 450 -15.31 -44.95 -17.09
C ALA A 450 -14.89 -45.89 -18.22
N THR A 451 -14.44 -45.29 -19.32
CA THR A 451 -13.86 -45.96 -20.49
C THR A 451 -12.39 -46.31 -20.20
N VAL A 452 -12.00 -47.56 -20.46
CA VAL A 452 -10.60 -48.01 -20.36
C VAL A 452 -9.88 -47.66 -21.66
N VAL A 453 -8.78 -46.89 -21.59
CA VAL A 453 -7.78 -46.79 -22.66
C VAL A 453 -6.39 -47.09 -22.07
N SER A 454 -5.76 -48.13 -22.61
CA SER A 454 -4.38 -48.54 -22.35
C SER A 454 -3.41 -47.62 -23.10
N VAL A 455 -2.42 -47.04 -22.40
CA VAL A 455 -1.23 -46.46 -23.04
C VAL A 455 0.01 -46.75 -22.18
N GLN A 456 1.04 -47.33 -22.81
CA GLN A 456 2.38 -47.56 -22.27
C GLN A 456 3.07 -46.26 -21.83
N ALA A 457 3.76 -46.31 -20.70
CA ALA A 457 4.65 -45.25 -20.24
C ALA A 457 6.04 -45.33 -20.90
N PRO A 458 6.65 -44.22 -21.34
CA PRO A 458 8.08 -44.13 -21.60
C PRO A 458 8.86 -43.65 -20.35
N THR A 459 10.13 -44.08 -20.29
CA THR A 459 11.15 -43.84 -19.26
C THR A 459 11.46 -42.34 -19.03
N PRO A 460 11.72 -41.88 -17.78
CA PRO A 460 11.97 -40.47 -17.51
C PRO A 460 13.43 -40.06 -17.80
N ALA A 461 13.57 -38.91 -18.49
CA ALA A 461 14.80 -38.12 -18.57
C ALA A 461 14.83 -37.04 -17.45
N ALA A 462 16.04 -36.61 -17.09
CA ALA A 462 16.36 -35.71 -15.98
C ALA A 462 15.66 -34.32 -16.05
N PRO A 463 15.42 -33.64 -14.91
CA PRO A 463 14.74 -32.35 -14.89
C PRO A 463 15.62 -31.19 -15.37
N THR A 464 15.05 -30.36 -16.24
CA THR A 464 15.61 -29.12 -16.78
C THR A 464 15.28 -27.93 -15.88
N VAL A 465 16.26 -27.06 -15.65
CA VAL A 465 16.11 -25.74 -15.02
C VAL A 465 15.46 -24.79 -16.03
N ILE A 466 14.36 -24.13 -15.66
CA ILE A 466 13.84 -22.98 -16.40
C ILE A 466 14.38 -21.72 -15.73
N THR A 467 15.35 -21.10 -16.38
CA THR A 467 15.75 -19.71 -16.12
C THR A 467 15.17 -18.89 -17.26
N GLU A 468 14.18 -18.04 -16.97
CA GLU A 468 13.79 -16.99 -17.90
C GLU A 468 14.76 -15.82 -17.72
N ASP A 469 15.78 -15.82 -18.57
CA ASP A 469 16.61 -14.65 -18.84
C ASP A 469 16.27 -14.19 -20.25
N ASN A 470 15.71 -12.99 -20.38
CA ASN A 470 15.42 -12.37 -21.67
C ASN A 470 16.20 -11.06 -21.76
N THR A 471 17.43 -11.16 -22.24
CA THR A 471 18.08 -10.10 -23.01
C THR A 471 18.86 -10.76 -24.14
N GLN A 472 18.45 -10.51 -25.38
CA GLN A 472 19.41 -10.32 -26.47
C GLN A 472 18.81 -9.47 -27.60
N GLU A 473 19.52 -8.38 -27.86
CA GLU A 473 19.43 -7.51 -29.02
C GLU A 473 19.76 -8.24 -30.32
N GLN A 474 19.16 -7.80 -31.43
CA GLN A 474 19.90 -7.59 -32.68
C GLN A 474 19.27 -6.50 -33.54
N ALA A 475 20.07 -5.47 -33.81
CA ALA A 475 19.86 -4.35 -34.72
C ALA A 475 20.03 -4.80 -36.20
N LEU A 476 19.62 -4.13 -37.28
CA LEU A 476 19.69 -2.71 -37.71
C LEU A 476 18.74 -2.51 -38.92
N GLN A 477 18.07 -1.37 -39.04
CA GLN A 477 18.31 -0.37 -40.11
C GLN A 477 17.33 0.80 -40.05
N GLN A 478 17.90 2.00 -40.03
CA GLN A 478 17.30 3.33 -40.00
C GLN A 478 17.06 3.82 -41.44
N PRO A 479 16.06 4.69 -41.69
CA PRO A 479 16.42 6.01 -42.24
C PRO A 479 15.81 7.20 -41.49
N ALA A 480 16.70 8.13 -41.19
CA ALA A 480 16.61 9.60 -41.10
C ALA A 480 15.26 10.32 -40.84
N ALA A 481 15.22 10.94 -39.65
CA ALA A 481 14.90 12.34 -39.36
C ALA A 481 13.67 13.03 -39.97
N GLU A 482 12.68 13.32 -39.11
CA GLU A 482 11.98 14.61 -39.11
C GLU A 482 11.60 14.99 -37.66
N GLN A 483 11.99 16.20 -37.24
CA GLN A 483 11.79 16.76 -35.91
C GLN A 483 10.42 17.45 -35.79
N ALA A 484 9.63 17.14 -34.75
CA ALA A 484 8.56 18.01 -34.23
C ALA A 484 8.15 17.54 -32.80
N PRO A 485 7.46 18.35 -31.97
CA PRO A 485 8.05 18.96 -30.76
C PRO A 485 7.52 18.41 -29.43
N LYS A 486 8.21 18.83 -28.35
CA LYS A 486 7.89 18.63 -26.92
C LYS A 486 6.39 18.88 -26.62
N PRO A 487 5.74 18.05 -25.77
CA PRO A 487 4.37 18.30 -25.36
C PRO A 487 4.30 19.57 -24.49
N GLN A 488 3.70 20.61 -25.06
CA GLN A 488 3.22 21.78 -24.33
C GLN A 488 1.99 21.38 -23.53
N ASN A 489 2.04 21.61 -22.22
CA ASN A 489 0.86 21.64 -21.36
C ASN A 489 0.05 22.89 -21.73
N VAL A 490 -0.97 22.72 -22.57
CA VAL A 490 -1.94 23.77 -22.87
C VAL A 490 -3.25 23.41 -22.15
N SER A 491 -3.42 23.93 -20.95
CA SER A 491 -4.74 23.99 -20.30
C SER A 491 -5.58 25.05 -21.02
N THR A 492 -6.52 24.61 -21.85
CA THR A 492 -7.67 25.43 -22.25
C THR A 492 -8.90 24.95 -21.48
N ASP A 493 -9.16 25.55 -20.32
CA ASP A 493 -10.43 25.42 -19.60
C ASP A 493 -11.51 26.23 -20.31
N LYS A 494 -12.08 25.63 -21.36
CA LYS A 494 -13.43 25.99 -21.83
C LYS A 494 -14.36 24.88 -21.33
N PRO A 495 -15.46 25.20 -20.61
CA PRO A 495 -16.41 24.19 -20.17
C PRO A 495 -16.97 23.44 -21.39
N ALA A 496 -17.02 22.10 -21.30
CA ALA A 496 -17.47 21.23 -22.38
C ALA A 496 -18.90 21.58 -22.81
N THR A 497 -19.17 21.58 -24.11
CA THR A 497 -20.52 21.86 -24.64
C THR A 497 -21.46 20.70 -24.33
N LYS A 498 -22.78 20.96 -24.39
CA LYS A 498 -23.81 19.94 -24.10
C LYS A 498 -23.70 18.74 -25.05
N GLU A 499 -23.33 18.97 -26.31
CA GLU A 499 -23.11 17.93 -27.32
C GLU A 499 -21.91 17.04 -26.97
N GLN A 500 -20.85 17.63 -26.41
CA GLN A 500 -19.66 16.88 -25.97
C GLN A 500 -19.95 16.02 -24.75
N ILE A 501 -20.81 16.49 -23.83
CA ILE A 501 -21.27 15.72 -22.67
C ILE A 501 -22.14 14.55 -23.13
N SER A 502 -23.05 14.76 -24.07
CA SER A 502 -23.90 13.68 -24.61
C SER A 502 -23.09 12.59 -25.33
N ALA A 503 -22.08 12.99 -26.14
CA ALA A 503 -21.17 12.04 -26.78
C ALA A 503 -20.35 11.23 -25.76
N ALA A 504 -19.92 11.87 -24.68
CA ALA A 504 -19.21 11.23 -23.58
C ALA A 504 -20.08 10.22 -22.81
N CYS A 505 -21.34 10.57 -22.53
CA CYS A 505 -22.30 9.65 -21.91
C CYS A 505 -22.53 8.43 -22.80
N LYS A 506 -22.68 8.63 -24.11
CA LYS A 506 -22.84 7.54 -25.07
C LYS A 506 -21.62 6.61 -25.09
N TYR A 507 -20.40 7.16 -25.08
CA TYR A 507 -19.20 6.36 -25.01
C TYR A 507 -19.15 5.49 -23.75
N LEU A 508 -19.46 6.05 -22.58
CA LEU A 508 -19.46 5.30 -21.32
C LEU A 508 -20.51 4.18 -21.32
N ASP A 509 -21.66 4.42 -21.93
CA ASP A 509 -22.76 3.44 -22.00
C ASP A 509 -22.50 2.32 -23.03
N ASP A 510 -21.81 2.61 -24.12
CA ASP A 510 -21.52 1.64 -25.19
C ASP A 510 -20.31 0.74 -24.87
N ASN A 511 -19.45 1.11 -23.90
CA ASN A 511 -18.21 0.40 -23.59
C ASN A 511 -18.23 -0.25 -22.19
N LYS A 512 -17.86 -1.53 -22.12
CA LYS A 512 -17.74 -2.28 -20.85
C LYS A 512 -16.40 -2.09 -20.14
N VAL A 513 -15.39 -1.65 -20.89
CA VAL A 513 -14.03 -1.36 -20.43
C VAL A 513 -13.67 0.04 -20.91
N TRP A 514 -13.17 0.88 -20.02
CA TRP A 514 -12.79 2.27 -20.33
C TRP A 514 -11.28 2.42 -20.21
N THR A 515 -10.62 2.82 -21.30
CA THR A 515 -9.17 3.05 -21.32
C THR A 515 -8.85 4.52 -21.05
N ARG A 516 -7.71 4.79 -20.42
CA ARG A 516 -7.23 6.16 -20.21
C ARG A 516 -7.14 6.94 -21.52
N ALA A 517 -6.53 6.33 -22.54
CA ALA A 517 -6.33 6.97 -23.84
C ALA A 517 -7.63 7.42 -24.50
N ASP A 518 -8.70 6.61 -24.43
CA ASP A 518 -9.97 6.93 -25.10
C ASP A 518 -10.85 7.90 -24.30
N MET A 519 -10.71 7.91 -22.96
CA MET A 519 -11.34 8.91 -22.10
C MET A 519 -10.69 10.29 -22.26
N GLU A 520 -9.36 10.36 -22.32
CA GLU A 520 -8.64 11.65 -22.46
C GLU A 520 -8.81 12.30 -23.84
N LYS A 521 -9.10 11.52 -24.88
CA LYS A 521 -9.48 12.02 -26.21
C LYS A 521 -10.79 12.82 -26.18
N GLN A 522 -11.68 12.55 -25.24
CA GLN A 522 -12.98 13.20 -25.14
C GLN A 522 -12.93 14.37 -24.16
N PRO A 523 -13.13 15.63 -24.62
CA PRO A 523 -13.01 16.81 -23.76
C PRO A 523 -13.87 16.75 -22.50
N ALA A 524 -15.07 16.14 -22.58
CA ALA A 524 -15.97 16.02 -21.45
C ALA A 524 -15.55 14.97 -20.41
N LEU A 525 -14.66 14.02 -20.74
CA LEU A 525 -14.19 12.94 -19.86
C LEU A 525 -12.76 13.11 -19.34
N ARG A 526 -12.03 14.15 -19.77
CA ARG A 526 -10.65 14.40 -19.31
C ARG A 526 -10.57 14.49 -17.79
N GLY A 527 -9.66 13.71 -17.21
CA GLY A 527 -9.48 13.58 -15.77
C GLY A 527 -10.43 12.61 -15.07
N LEU A 528 -11.47 12.08 -15.74
CA LEU A 528 -12.36 11.09 -15.13
C LEU A 528 -11.61 9.78 -14.85
N TYR A 529 -10.74 9.35 -15.76
CA TYR A 529 -9.93 8.14 -15.57
C TYR A 529 -9.10 8.25 -14.30
N GLU A 530 -8.42 9.37 -14.07
CA GLU A 530 -7.59 9.58 -12.87
C GLU A 530 -8.45 9.61 -11.60
N ASP A 531 -9.61 10.26 -11.62
CA ASP A 531 -10.49 10.30 -10.46
C ASP A 531 -11.07 8.92 -10.11
N MET A 532 -11.36 8.10 -11.13
CA MET A 532 -11.74 6.70 -10.94
C MET A 532 -10.57 5.84 -10.45
N ASN A 533 -9.42 5.91 -11.11
CA ASN A 533 -8.27 5.10 -10.76
C ASN A 533 -7.76 5.41 -9.34
N ASN A 534 -7.83 6.67 -8.90
CA ASN A 534 -7.46 7.06 -7.55
C ASN A 534 -8.60 6.93 -6.52
N LEU A 535 -9.73 6.31 -6.90
CA LEU A 535 -10.88 6.06 -6.03
C LEU A 535 -11.38 7.32 -5.31
N ARG A 536 -11.46 8.45 -6.02
CA ARG A 536 -11.88 9.75 -5.46
C ARG A 536 -13.41 9.83 -5.38
N TYR A 537 -13.98 9.12 -4.41
CA TYR A 537 -15.43 8.99 -4.20
C TYR A 537 -16.17 10.34 -4.23
N GLU A 538 -15.66 11.35 -3.53
CA GLU A 538 -16.25 12.71 -3.49
C GLU A 538 -16.40 13.29 -4.89
N ARG A 539 -15.36 13.20 -5.73
CA ARG A 539 -15.39 13.76 -7.09
C ARG A 539 -16.32 12.96 -8.00
N LEU A 540 -16.36 11.64 -7.86
CA LEU A 540 -17.28 10.80 -8.64
C LEU A 540 -18.74 11.15 -8.35
N ILE A 541 -19.05 11.48 -7.09
CA ILE A 541 -20.41 11.81 -6.65
C ILE A 541 -20.77 13.26 -6.95
N GLU A 542 -19.92 14.22 -6.58
CA GLU A 542 -20.27 15.65 -6.54
C GLU A 542 -19.94 16.38 -7.85
N VAL A 543 -18.95 15.90 -8.61
CA VAL A 543 -18.50 16.52 -9.86
C VAL A 543 -18.98 15.74 -11.07
N TRP A 544 -18.63 14.45 -11.12
CA TRP A 544 -18.90 13.63 -12.30
C TRP A 544 -20.35 13.14 -12.37
N GLY A 545 -20.95 12.81 -11.23
CA GLY A 545 -22.36 12.40 -11.15
C GLY A 545 -23.31 13.40 -11.81
N PRO A 546 -23.29 14.70 -11.42
CA PRO A 546 -24.12 15.72 -12.06
C PRO A 546 -23.73 15.98 -13.52
N LYS A 547 -22.42 15.98 -13.83
CA LYS A 547 -21.92 16.25 -15.18
C LYS A 547 -22.31 15.17 -16.20
N LEU A 548 -22.39 13.92 -15.77
CA LEU A 548 -22.65 12.74 -16.61
C LEU A 548 -23.98 12.05 -16.26
N ALA A 549 -24.94 12.78 -15.71
CA ALA A 549 -26.21 12.25 -15.22
C ALA A 549 -27.04 11.52 -16.30
N GLU A 550 -26.77 11.77 -17.58
CA GLU A 550 -27.43 11.10 -18.72
C GLU A 550 -26.85 9.70 -19.03
N SER A 551 -25.67 9.34 -18.52
CA SER A 551 -25.08 8.00 -18.68
C SER A 551 -25.63 7.04 -17.65
N LYS A 552 -26.25 5.95 -18.09
CA LYS A 552 -26.76 4.91 -17.18
C LYS A 552 -25.61 4.17 -16.49
N MET A 553 -24.55 3.87 -17.23
CA MET A 553 -23.41 3.13 -16.69
C MET A 553 -22.65 3.95 -15.64
N PHE A 554 -22.52 5.26 -15.86
CA PHE A 554 -21.86 6.13 -14.91
C PHE A 554 -22.74 6.50 -13.71
N ALA A 555 -24.05 6.62 -13.91
CA ALA A 555 -25.00 6.81 -12.79
C ALA A 555 -24.90 5.65 -11.78
N ASP A 556 -24.71 4.42 -12.24
CA ASP A 556 -24.44 3.28 -11.36
C ASP A 556 -23.11 3.44 -10.60
N VAL A 557 -22.04 3.87 -11.27
CA VAL A 557 -20.75 4.14 -10.62
C VAL A 557 -20.90 5.19 -9.52
N ALA A 558 -21.57 6.31 -9.78
CA ALA A 558 -21.80 7.37 -8.79
C ALA A 558 -22.65 6.87 -7.61
N LYS A 559 -23.67 6.06 -7.87
CA LYS A 559 -24.53 5.45 -6.84
C LYS A 559 -23.74 4.48 -5.95
N HIS A 560 -22.99 3.56 -6.54
CA HIS A 560 -22.18 2.59 -5.80
C HIS A 560 -21.02 3.27 -5.07
N ALA A 561 -20.45 4.35 -5.62
CA ALA A 561 -19.50 5.20 -4.91
C ALA A 561 -20.11 5.83 -3.64
N ALA A 562 -21.36 6.32 -3.70
CA ALA A 562 -22.06 6.87 -2.55
C ALA A 562 -22.35 5.81 -1.46
N LEU A 563 -22.68 4.58 -1.87
CA LEU A 563 -22.88 3.45 -0.95
C LEU A 563 -21.57 2.99 -0.30
N GLY A 564 -20.50 2.91 -1.10
CA GLY A 564 -19.17 2.47 -0.67
C GLY A 564 -18.48 3.44 0.30
N LYS A 565 -18.73 4.75 0.16
CA LYS A 565 -18.10 5.81 1.00
C LYS A 565 -18.32 5.63 2.51
N HIS A 566 -19.36 4.91 2.93
CA HIS A 566 -19.70 4.72 4.35
C HIS A 566 -19.33 3.34 4.92
N LYS A 567 -18.81 2.41 4.10
CA LYS A 567 -18.41 1.07 4.53
C LYS A 567 -17.04 1.14 5.24
N LYS A 568 -17.04 0.99 6.58
CA LYS A 568 -15.87 1.15 7.48
C LYS A 568 -14.71 0.15 7.26
N GLU A 569 -14.91 -0.94 6.53
CA GLU A 569 -13.95 -2.07 6.50
C GLU A 569 -12.78 -1.96 5.51
N ARG A 570 -12.73 -0.93 4.66
CA ARG A 570 -11.52 -0.61 3.89
C ARG A 570 -11.43 0.91 3.71
N VAL A 571 -11.17 1.61 4.81
CA VAL A 571 -10.59 2.96 4.73
C VAL A 571 -9.29 2.83 3.93
N LEU A 572 -9.29 3.44 2.75
CA LEU A 572 -8.17 3.49 1.83
C LEU A 572 -6.90 3.88 2.58
N LYS A 573 -5.94 2.96 2.68
CA LYS A 573 -4.54 3.34 2.89
C LYS A 573 -4.13 4.20 1.70
N ALA A 574 -3.49 5.34 1.94
CA ALA A 574 -2.96 6.19 0.88
C ALA A 574 -2.09 5.36 -0.09
N GLY A 575 -2.31 5.51 -1.40
CA GLY A 575 -1.56 4.80 -2.46
C GLY A 575 -2.25 3.58 -3.09
N ASN A 576 -3.52 3.30 -2.79
CA ASN A 576 -4.25 2.18 -3.38
C ASN A 576 -5.09 2.65 -4.59
N THR A 577 -4.51 2.60 -5.80
CA THR A 577 -5.23 2.82 -7.05
C THR A 577 -6.05 1.59 -7.45
N TYR A 578 -7.04 1.76 -8.32
CA TYR A 578 -7.79 0.65 -8.91
C TYR A 578 -6.88 -0.25 -9.75
N ASN A 579 -6.08 0.37 -10.63
CA ASN A 579 -5.12 -0.31 -11.50
C ASN A 579 -3.71 -0.36 -10.90
N LYS A 580 -2.95 -1.39 -11.29
CA LYS A 580 -1.51 -1.49 -11.01
C LYS A 580 -0.72 -0.58 -11.97
N PRO A 581 0.53 -0.19 -11.65
CA PRO A 581 1.39 0.54 -12.58
C PRO A 581 1.50 -0.19 -13.93
N GLY A 582 1.17 0.50 -15.03
CA GLY A 582 1.16 -0.05 -16.38
C GLY A 582 -0.20 -0.57 -16.89
N ASP A 583 -1.21 -0.66 -16.02
CA ASP A 583 -2.60 -0.97 -16.43
C ASP A 583 -3.41 0.32 -16.58
N GLU A 584 -3.92 0.55 -17.79
CA GLU A 584 -4.67 1.75 -18.16
C GLU A 584 -6.17 1.50 -18.45
N SER A 585 -6.70 0.33 -18.08
CA SER A 585 -8.08 -0.07 -18.39
C SER A 585 -8.93 -0.25 -17.13
N ILE A 586 -10.12 0.33 -17.10
CA ILE A 586 -11.09 0.13 -16.01
C ILE A 586 -12.28 -0.67 -16.55
N SER A 587 -12.45 -1.89 -16.05
CA SER A 587 -13.66 -2.67 -16.33
C SER A 587 -14.80 -2.21 -15.42
N ARG A 588 -15.98 -1.93 -15.97
CA ARG A 588 -17.13 -1.47 -15.16
C ARG A 588 -17.44 -2.43 -14.01
N GLN A 589 -17.59 -3.73 -14.31
CA GLN A 589 -17.95 -4.71 -13.29
C GLN A 589 -16.86 -4.85 -12.23
N GLY A 590 -15.59 -4.89 -12.63
CA GLY A 590 -14.48 -4.95 -11.69
C GLY A 590 -14.39 -3.70 -10.82
N TYR A 591 -14.72 -2.53 -11.38
CA TYR A 591 -14.74 -1.27 -10.65
C TYR A 591 -15.91 -1.22 -9.65
N LEU A 592 -17.12 -1.60 -10.05
CA LEU A 592 -18.28 -1.69 -9.16
C LEU A 592 -18.03 -2.64 -7.98
N ASN A 593 -17.53 -3.86 -8.25
CA ASN A 593 -17.16 -4.82 -7.21
C ASN A 593 -16.04 -4.29 -6.28
N ARG A 594 -15.25 -3.31 -6.73
CA ARG A 594 -14.15 -2.74 -5.95
C ARG A 594 -14.61 -1.61 -5.04
N ILE A 595 -15.52 -0.77 -5.52
CA ILE A 595 -16.04 0.39 -4.79
C ILE A 595 -17.22 0.05 -3.89
N ASP A 596 -17.99 -0.97 -4.26
CA ASP A 596 -19.14 -1.47 -3.51
C ASP A 596 -19.22 -3.01 -3.65
N PRO A 597 -18.29 -3.75 -2.99
CA PRO A 597 -18.29 -5.21 -2.96
C PRO A 597 -19.52 -5.81 -2.28
#